data_AF-A0A383ELI5-F1
#
_entry.id   AF-A0A383ELI5-F1
#
_cell.length_a   1.000
_cell.length_b   1.000
_cell.length_c   1.000
_cell.angle_alpha   90.00
_cell.angle_beta   90.00
_cell.angle_gamma   90.00
#
_symmetry.space_group_name_H-M   'P 1'
#
loop_
_entity.id
_entity.type
_entity.pdbx_description
1 polymer ?
#
loop_
_entity_poly.entity_id
_entity_poly.type
_entity_poly.pdbx_seq_one_letter_code
_entity_poly.pdbx_strand_id
1 'polypeptide(L)'
;MAHRRSSYDGVSSIVLYVRLVVGRLACLSVLFGTILIVPPQLVAQVQASDLQGREIIMVTGSTGGLGRAVALAFAGPGTHIIVHGRNVERGQAVVEEAEAVGS
;
A
#
# COMPACT_ATOMS: atom_id res chain seq x y z
N MET A 1 -36.11 -5.84 58.69
CA MET A 1 -35.15 -6.95 58.50
C MET A 1 -33.99 -6.41 57.68
N ALA A 2 -32.81 -6.29 58.28
CA ALA A 2 -31.74 -5.41 57.83
C ALA A 2 -31.02 -5.91 56.57
N HIS A 3 -30.89 -4.99 55.60
CA HIS A 3 -30.13 -5.11 54.36
C HIS A 3 -28.64 -5.30 54.68
N ARG A 4 -28.14 -6.53 54.55
CA ARG A 4 -26.75 -6.93 54.84
C ARG A 4 -25.84 -6.26 53.80
N ARG A 5 -24.84 -5.52 54.28
CA ARG A 5 -23.94 -4.65 53.50
C ARG A 5 -23.11 -5.43 52.48
N SER A 6 -22.96 -4.81 51.30
CA SER A 6 -21.97 -5.10 50.27
C SER A 6 -20.58 -5.17 50.88
N SER A 7 -19.93 -6.32 50.77
CA SER A 7 -18.57 -6.57 51.29
C SER A 7 -17.80 -7.51 50.36
N TYR A 8 -17.92 -7.31 49.04
CA TYR A 8 -17.13 -8.04 48.02
C TYR A 8 -16.67 -7.16 46.84
N ASP A 9 -16.75 -5.83 46.96
CA ASP A 9 -16.47 -4.90 45.85
C ASP A 9 -14.97 -4.76 45.55
N GLY A 10 -14.12 -4.99 46.56
CA GLY A 10 -12.66 -4.87 46.44
C GLY A 10 -11.98 -6.05 45.72
N VAL A 11 -12.41 -7.29 46.01
CA VAL A 11 -11.81 -8.50 45.40
C VAL A 11 -12.17 -8.59 43.91
N SER A 12 -13.42 -8.26 43.56
CA SER A 12 -13.84 -8.15 42.14
C SER A 12 -13.08 -7.06 41.40
N SER A 13 -12.80 -5.92 42.05
CA SER A 13 -12.01 -4.83 41.46
C SER A 13 -10.54 -5.21 41.24
N ILE A 14 -9.92 -5.92 42.20
CA ILE A 14 -8.53 -6.40 42.08
C ILE A 14 -8.41 -7.45 40.97
N VAL A 15 -9.33 -8.42 40.90
CA VAL A 15 -9.32 -9.45 39.84
C VAL A 15 -9.54 -8.83 38.45
N LEU A 16 -10.41 -7.81 38.35
CA LEU A 16 -10.61 -7.07 37.10
C LEU A 16 -9.37 -6.26 36.71
N TYR A 17 -8.72 -5.62 37.68
CA TYR A 17 -7.48 -4.86 37.46
C TYR A 17 -6.34 -5.77 37.00
N VAL A 18 -6.13 -6.91 37.66
CA VAL A 18 -5.11 -7.90 37.28
C VAL A 18 -5.37 -8.43 35.86
N ARG A 19 -6.63 -8.74 35.50
CA ARG A 19 -6.98 -9.16 34.14
C ARG A 19 -6.72 -8.08 33.09
N LEU A 20 -7.04 -6.82 33.38
CA LEU A 20 -6.78 -5.71 32.47
C LEU A 20 -5.28 -5.45 32.29
N VAL A 21 -4.49 -5.49 33.37
CA VAL A 21 -3.05 -5.25 33.33
C VAL A 21 -2.32 -6.37 32.60
N VAL A 22 -2.62 -7.64 32.90
CA VAL A 22 -2.02 -8.80 32.22
C VAL A 22 -2.43 -8.84 30.75
N GLY A 23 -3.68 -8.52 30.42
CA GLY A 23 -4.14 -8.44 29.04
C GLY A 23 -3.42 -7.35 28.23
N ARG A 24 -3.20 -6.17 28.82
CA ARG A 24 -2.46 -5.07 28.16
C ARG A 24 -0.98 -5.39 27.99
N LEU A 25 -0.35 -6.04 28.98
CA LEU A 25 1.04 -6.51 28.90
C LEU A 25 1.23 -7.58 27.81
N ALA A 26 0.30 -8.54 27.71
CA ALA A 26 0.33 -9.58 26.68
C ALA A 26 0.11 -9.01 25.26
N CYS A 27 -0.73 -7.98 25.12
CA CYS A 27 -0.95 -7.33 23.83
C CYS A 27 0.28 -6.51 23.39
N LEU A 28 0.93 -5.80 24.33
CA LEU A 28 2.14 -5.02 24.06
C LEU A 28 3.31 -5.92 23.62
N SER A 29 3.47 -7.11 24.20
CA SER A 29 4.58 -8.00 23.85
C SER A 29 4.45 -8.60 22.45
N VAL A 30 3.22 -8.90 21.99
CA VAL A 30 2.96 -9.39 20.63
C VAL A 30 3.19 -8.29 19.59
N LEU A 31 2.78 -7.05 19.89
CA LEU A 31 3.01 -5.89 19.01
C LEU A 31 4.50 -5.54 18.91
N PHE A 32 5.24 -5.58 20.02
CA PHE A 32 6.67 -5.28 20.00
C PHE A 32 7.50 -6.38 19.32
N GLY A 33 7.13 -7.66 19.54
CA GLY A 33 7.81 -8.79 18.91
C GLY A 33 7.64 -8.85 17.39
N THR A 34 6.45 -8.50 16.87
CA THR A 34 6.21 -8.45 15.42
C THR A 34 6.98 -7.32 14.73
N ILE A 35 7.10 -6.15 15.37
CA ILE A 35 7.86 -5.01 14.85
C ILE A 35 9.37 -5.30 14.80
N LEU A 36 9.91 -6.05 15.77
CA LEU A 36 11.35 -6.33 15.83
C LEU A 36 11.81 -7.43 14.87
N ILE A 37 10.91 -8.34 14.47
CA ILE A 37 11.25 -9.51 13.64
C ILE A 37 11.17 -9.21 12.15
N VAL A 38 10.33 -8.27 11.71
CA VAL A 38 10.20 -7.94 10.29
C VAL A 38 11.45 -7.17 9.83
N PRO A 39 12.33 -7.76 9.01
CA PRO A 39 13.46 -7.02 8.50
C PRO A 39 12.95 -5.87 7.61
N PRO A 40 13.54 -4.66 7.68
CA PRO A 40 13.12 -3.51 6.87
C PRO A 40 13.19 -3.80 5.35
N GLN A 41 13.97 -4.82 4.99
CA GLN A 41 14.11 -5.34 3.63
C GLN A 41 12.77 -5.84 3.05
N LEU A 42 11.84 -6.35 3.87
CA LEU A 42 10.56 -6.90 3.41
C LEU A 42 9.56 -5.82 2.98
N VAL A 43 9.66 -4.62 3.55
CA VAL A 43 8.77 -3.48 3.22
C VAL A 43 9.33 -2.63 2.06
N ALA A 44 10.62 -2.79 1.72
CA ALA A 44 11.35 -1.86 0.87
C ALA A 44 11.48 -2.28 -0.62
N GLN A 45 10.83 -3.35 -1.08
CA GLN A 45 11.07 -3.90 -2.42
C GLN A 45 10.13 -3.37 -3.52
N VAL A 46 9.96 -2.05 -3.62
CA VAL A 46 9.62 -1.42 -4.91
C VAL A 46 10.89 -0.72 -5.37
N GLN A 47 11.81 -1.47 -5.95
CA GLN A 47 13.07 -0.90 -6.40
C GLN A 47 12.82 -0.03 -7.64
N ALA A 48 13.05 1.28 -7.51
CA ALA A 48 13.15 2.21 -8.63
C ALA A 48 14.33 1.91 -9.58
N SER A 49 15.10 0.85 -9.34
CA SER A 49 16.24 0.45 -10.16
C SER A 49 15.86 0.02 -11.57
N ASP A 50 14.63 -0.44 -11.80
CA ASP A 50 14.16 -0.84 -13.14
C ASP A 50 13.98 0.36 -14.10
N LEU A 51 13.92 1.57 -13.54
CA LEU A 51 13.76 2.82 -14.29
C LEU A 51 15.06 3.64 -14.37
N GLN A 52 16.17 3.16 -13.78
CA GLN A 52 17.43 3.90 -13.83
C GLN A 52 17.92 4.02 -15.27
N GLY A 53 18.09 5.27 -15.73
CA GLY A 53 18.47 5.57 -17.11
C GLY A 53 17.31 5.59 -18.11
N ARG A 54 16.06 5.42 -17.66
CA ARG A 54 14.87 5.60 -18.51
C ARG A 54 14.23 6.97 -18.29
N GLU A 55 13.85 7.63 -19.38
CA GLU A 55 13.04 8.85 -19.33
C GLU A 55 11.56 8.49 -19.12
N ILE A 56 10.93 9.01 -18.07
CA ILE A 56 9.54 8.70 -17.73
C ILE A 56 8.62 9.80 -18.28
N ILE A 57 7.66 9.42 -19.13
CA ILE A 57 6.76 10.34 -19.82
C ILE A 57 5.31 9.96 -19.51
N MET A 58 4.57 10.84 -18.84
CA MET A 58 3.13 10.68 -18.59
C MET A 58 2.34 11.52 -19.57
N VAL A 59 1.43 10.89 -20.33
CA VAL A 59 0.54 11.60 -21.25
C VAL A 59 -0.90 11.45 -20.81
N THR A 60 -1.53 12.55 -20.40
CA THR A 60 -2.96 12.56 -20.02
C THR A 60 -3.84 12.74 -21.26
N GLY A 61 -4.98 12.05 -21.30
CA GLY A 61 -5.85 12.04 -22.48
C GLY A 61 -5.24 11.26 -23.66
N SER A 62 -4.37 10.29 -23.39
CA SER A 62 -3.61 9.54 -24.40
C SER A 62 -4.38 8.39 -25.06
N THR A 63 -5.60 8.12 -24.63
CA THR A 63 -6.46 7.06 -25.20
C THR A 63 -7.02 7.39 -26.60
N GLY A 64 -6.67 8.55 -27.19
CA GLY A 64 -7.11 8.96 -28.53
C GLY A 64 -6.59 10.33 -28.96
N GLY A 65 -6.91 10.73 -30.19
CA GLY A 65 -6.59 12.05 -30.74
C GLY A 65 -5.10 12.40 -30.63
N LEU A 66 -4.81 13.66 -30.27
CA LEU A 66 -3.45 14.17 -30.14
C LEU A 66 -2.65 13.46 -29.04
N GLY A 67 -3.29 13.17 -27.90
CA GLY A 67 -2.62 12.49 -26.79
C GLY A 67 -2.08 11.11 -27.18
N ARG A 68 -2.83 10.36 -28.00
CA ARG A 68 -2.35 9.09 -28.56
C ARG A 68 -1.14 9.30 -29.48
N ALA A 69 -1.22 10.27 -30.40
CA ALA A 69 -0.13 10.54 -31.32
C ALA A 69 1.16 10.93 -30.58
N VAL A 70 1.04 11.74 -29.52
CA VAL A 70 2.16 12.11 -28.66
C VAL A 70 2.72 10.88 -27.93
N ALA A 71 1.88 10.06 -27.33
CA ALA A 71 2.33 8.84 -26.63
C ALA A 71 3.12 7.91 -27.55
N LEU A 72 2.66 7.70 -28.78
CA LEU A 72 3.34 6.85 -29.77
C LEU A 72 4.63 7.48 -30.29
N ALA A 73 4.68 8.80 -30.46
CA ALA A 73 5.88 9.50 -30.94
C ALA A 73 7.06 9.41 -29.96
N PHE A 74 6.78 9.28 -28.67
CA PHE A 74 7.79 9.11 -27.62
C PHE A 74 8.06 7.63 -27.28
N ALA A 75 7.28 6.69 -27.81
CA ALA A 75 7.46 5.27 -27.55
C ALA A 75 8.76 4.80 -28.22
N GLY A 76 9.70 4.29 -27.44
CA GLY A 76 10.99 3.85 -27.95
C GLY A 76 11.93 3.31 -26.86
N PRO A 77 13.12 2.86 -27.24
CA PRO A 77 14.12 2.39 -26.30
C PRO A 77 14.51 3.50 -25.31
N GLY A 78 14.57 3.16 -24.03
CA GLY A 78 14.98 4.11 -22.98
C GLY A 78 13.89 5.06 -22.50
N THR A 79 12.67 4.99 -23.01
CA THR A 79 11.50 5.68 -22.44
C THR A 79 10.58 4.72 -21.70
N HIS A 80 9.92 5.21 -20.65
CA HIS A 80 8.82 4.55 -19.98
C HIS A 80 7.59 5.45 -20.07
N ILE A 81 6.58 5.03 -20.83
CA ILE A 81 5.39 5.85 -21.09
C ILE A 81 4.22 5.39 -20.24
N ILE A 82 3.58 6.36 -19.58
CA ILE A 82 2.34 6.15 -18.83
C ILE A 82 1.17 6.73 -19.63
N VAL A 83 0.28 5.85 -20.05
CA VAL A 83 -0.97 6.18 -20.76
C VAL A 83 -2.08 6.41 -19.72
N HIS A 84 -2.71 7.57 -19.75
CA HIS A 84 -3.78 7.94 -18.82
C HIS A 84 -5.05 8.41 -19.55
N GLY A 85 -6.19 7.82 -19.20
CA GLY A 85 -7.51 8.21 -19.69
C GLY A 85 -8.64 7.44 -19.00
N ARG A 86 -9.88 7.74 -19.38
CA ARG A 86 -11.10 7.18 -18.74
C ARG A 86 -11.53 5.82 -19.29
N ASN A 87 -11.07 5.46 -20.48
CA ASN A 87 -11.45 4.23 -21.15
C ASN A 87 -10.24 3.28 -21.17
N VAL A 88 -10.37 2.16 -20.46
CA VAL A 88 -9.26 1.23 -20.23
C VAL A 88 -8.91 0.47 -21.50
N GLU A 89 -9.91 0.04 -22.27
CA GLU A 89 -9.73 -0.74 -23.50
C GLU A 89 -8.95 0.05 -24.56
N ARG A 90 -9.29 1.33 -24.73
CA ARG A 90 -8.56 2.26 -25.59
C ARG A 90 -7.16 2.56 -25.06
N GLY A 91 -6.98 2.58 -23.74
CA GLY A 91 -5.66 2.71 -23.13
C GLY A 91 -4.77 1.52 -23.45
N GLN A 92 -5.30 0.30 -23.30
CA GLN A 92 -4.60 -0.95 -23.61
C GLN A 92 -4.20 -1.02 -25.08
N ALA A 93 -5.09 -0.65 -26.01
CA ALA A 93 -4.77 -0.61 -27.43
C ALA A 93 -3.58 0.34 -27.74
N VAL A 94 -3.46 1.46 -27.03
CA VAL A 94 -2.32 2.40 -27.19
C VAL A 94 -1.04 1.82 -26.59
N VAL A 95 -1.13 1.07 -25.48
CA VAL A 95 0.04 0.38 -24.89
C VAL A 95 0.56 -0.68 -25.86
N GLU A 96 -0.31 -1.54 -26.39
CA GLU A 96 0.07 -2.59 -27.35
C GLU A 96 0.76 -1.99 -28.59
N GLU A 97 0.25 -0.88 -29.10
CA GLU A 97 0.85 -0.18 -30.23
C GLU A 97 2.18 0.50 -29.89
N ALA A 98 2.29 1.09 -28.70
CA ALA A 98 3.55 1.68 -28.22
C ALA A 98 4.65 0.62 -28.03
N GLU A 99 4.29 -0.57 -27.53
CA GLU A 99 5.20 -1.72 -27.41
C GLU A 99 5.64 -2.23 -28.79
N ALA A 100 4.73 -2.28 -29.77
CA ALA A 100 5.05 -2.67 -31.14
C ALA A 100 6.01 -1.68 -31.84
N VAL A 101 5.95 -0.39 -31.50
CA VAL A 101 6.85 0.65 -32.03
C VAL A 101 8.20 0.66 -31.31
N GLY A 102 8.23 0.36 -30.00
CA GLY A 102 9.42 0.41 -29.16
C GLY A 102 10.29 -0.85 -29.15
N SER A 103 9.94 -1.87 -29.93
CA SER A 103 10.67 -3.14 -30.09
C SER A 103 11.88 -3.02 -31.01
#